data_AF-A0A954M457-F1
#
_entry.id   AF-A0A954M457-F1
#
_cell.length_a   1.000
_cell.length_b   1.000
_cell.length_c   1.000
_cell.angle_alpha   90.00
_cell.angle_beta   90.00
_cell.angle_gamma   90.00
#
_symmetry.space_group_name_H-M   'P 1'
#
loop_
_entity.id
_entity.type
_entity.pdbx_description
1 polymer ?
#
loop_
_entity_poly.entity_id
_entity_poly.type
_entity_poly.pdbx_seq_one_letter_code
_entity_poly.pdbx_strand_id
1 'polypeptide(L)'
;MTTTPEFPDWTPCPPGMLQNLAGDLRRQHQWQRLRRNSGIAALVLVGCLTAWTLFPRSRESNYGGVTCTEVKQATPSYLARELTSTWMQQIDEHLRHCPRCQKYVDDCRKHPEMLDSFAQPSAAAAQSNHPSAVRTALLTRLLQKSIVLSELGSRHLQ
;
A
#
# COMPACT_ATOMS: atom_id res chain seq x y z
N MET A 1 -64.44 1.83 47.89
CA MET A 1 -64.43 3.04 47.04
C MET A 1 -63.22 2.94 46.13
N THR A 2 -63.41 2.53 44.88
CA THR A 2 -62.35 2.35 43.88
C THR A 2 -62.25 3.61 43.04
N THR A 3 -61.17 4.37 43.17
CA THR A 3 -60.82 5.49 42.30
C THR A 3 -60.37 4.95 40.94
N THR A 4 -61.21 5.09 39.93
CA THR A 4 -60.84 4.83 38.53
C THR A 4 -59.88 5.94 38.09
N PRO A 5 -58.65 5.64 37.65
CA PRO A 5 -57.74 6.65 37.14
C PRO A 5 -58.34 7.26 35.85
N GLU A 6 -58.59 8.57 35.86
CA GLU A 6 -58.85 9.31 34.62
C GLU A 6 -57.57 9.27 33.77
N PHE A 7 -57.66 8.63 32.62
CA PHE A 7 -56.58 8.68 31.64
C PHE A 7 -56.61 10.07 31.00
N PRO A 8 -55.46 10.76 30.94
CA PRO A 8 -55.39 12.07 30.30
C PRO A 8 -55.82 11.97 28.83
N ASP A 9 -56.53 13.00 28.36
CA ASP A 9 -57.02 13.11 26.98
C ASP A 9 -55.88 12.86 25.98
N TRP A 10 -56.02 11.81 25.18
CA TRP A 10 -55.07 11.47 24.14
C TRP A 10 -55.08 12.54 23.05
N THR A 11 -53.96 13.22 22.84
CA THR A 11 -53.84 14.22 21.77
C THR A 11 -53.30 13.59 20.48
N PRO A 12 -53.82 13.97 19.31
CA PRO A 12 -53.32 13.46 18.04
C PRO A 12 -51.87 13.89 17.81
N CYS A 13 -51.03 12.93 17.41
CA CYS A 13 -49.62 13.19 17.15
C CYS A 13 -49.46 14.13 15.94
N PRO A 14 -48.65 15.20 16.05
CA PRO A 14 -48.40 16.09 14.92
C PRO A 14 -47.76 15.32 13.76
N PRO A 15 -48.17 15.62 12.51
CA PRO A 15 -47.66 14.91 11.34
C PRO A 15 -46.14 15.07 11.23
N GLY A 16 -45.44 13.98 10.93
CA GLY A 16 -43.98 13.95 10.75
C GLY A 16 -43.16 13.70 12.02
N MET A 17 -43.71 13.84 13.22
CA MET A 17 -42.95 13.61 14.47
C MET A 17 -42.46 12.16 14.59
N LEU A 18 -43.32 11.19 14.30
CA LEU A 18 -42.96 9.77 14.25
C LEU A 18 -41.94 9.45 13.14
N GLN A 19 -42.03 10.14 12.00
CA GLN A 19 -41.10 9.94 10.88
C GLN A 19 -39.70 10.45 11.23
N ASN A 20 -39.61 11.61 11.88
CA ASN A 20 -38.34 12.18 12.34
C ASN A 20 -37.68 11.28 13.39
N LEU A 21 -38.44 10.81 14.38
CA LEU A 21 -37.91 9.89 15.40
C LEU A 21 -37.41 8.57 14.77
N ALA A 22 -38.16 8.02 13.82
CA ALA A 22 -37.72 6.83 13.08
C ALA A 22 -36.44 7.10 12.26
N GLY A 23 -36.32 8.29 11.67
CA GLY A 23 -35.11 8.75 10.97
C GLY A 23 -33.89 8.82 11.89
N ASP A 24 -34.05 9.43 13.07
CA ASP A 24 -32.98 9.60 14.05
C ASP A 24 -32.49 8.26 14.60
N LEU A 25 -33.40 7.35 14.94
CA LEU A 25 -33.05 6.00 15.40
C LEU A 25 -32.31 5.20 14.33
N ARG A 26 -32.72 5.29 13.05
CA ARG A 26 -32.01 4.63 11.94
C ARG A 26 -30.60 5.19 11.80
N ARG A 27 -30.45 6.52 11.87
CA ARG A 27 -29.14 7.17 11.77
C ARG A 27 -28.24 6.75 12.94
N GLN A 28 -28.78 6.70 14.16
CA GLN A 28 -28.03 6.26 15.34
C GLN A 28 -27.56 4.81 15.22
N HIS A 29 -28.42 3.89 14.75
CA HIS A 29 -28.02 2.51 14.50
C HIS A 29 -26.98 2.37 13.39
N GLN A 30 -27.06 3.18 12.32
CA GLN A 30 -26.05 3.19 11.27
C GLN A 30 -24.67 3.62 11.83
N TRP A 31 -24.62 4.67 12.65
CA TRP A 31 -23.39 5.12 13.29
C TRP A 31 -22.79 4.09 14.25
N GLN A 32 -23.64 3.39 15.02
CA GLN A 32 -23.18 2.32 15.91
C GLN A 32 -22.57 1.14 15.14
N ARG A 33 -23.18 0.73 14.01
CA ARG A 33 -22.62 -0.32 13.14
C ARG A 33 -21.28 0.10 12.55
N LEU A 34 -21.17 1.34 12.10
CA LEU A 34 -19.92 1.87 11.54
C LEU A 34 -18.79 1.90 12.59
N ARG A 35 -19.08 2.36 13.81
CA ARG A 35 -18.12 2.38 14.92
C ARG A 35 -17.68 0.99 15.36
N ARG A 36 -18.57 -0.01 15.31
CA ARG A 36 -18.21 -1.39 15.64
C ARG A 36 -17.30 -2.01 14.58
N ASN A 37 -17.54 -1.71 13.31
CA ASN A 37 -16.76 -2.25 12.20
C ASN A 37 -15.43 -1.53 11.97
N SER A 38 -15.30 -0.26 12.38
CA SER A 38 -14.08 0.52 12.18
C SER A 38 -12.88 -0.04 12.94
N GLY A 39 -13.09 -0.61 14.13
CA GLY A 39 -12.03 -1.25 14.91
C GLY A 39 -11.42 -2.45 14.19
N ILE A 40 -12.25 -3.32 13.61
CA ILE A 40 -11.78 -4.50 12.86
C ILE A 40 -11.03 -4.05 11.60
N ALA A 41 -11.58 -3.09 10.85
CA ALA A 41 -10.92 -2.57 9.65
C ALA A 41 -9.52 -1.99 9.94
N ALA A 42 -9.38 -1.26 11.06
CA ALA A 42 -8.09 -0.73 11.48
C ALA A 42 -7.07 -1.84 11.79
N LEU A 43 -7.48 -2.89 12.51
CA LEU A 43 -6.60 -4.03 12.81
C LEU A 43 -6.15 -4.78 11.55
N VAL A 44 -7.07 -4.99 10.59
CA VAL A 44 -6.73 -5.63 9.30
C VAL A 44 -5.73 -4.78 8.53
N LEU A 45 -5.93 -3.46 8.45
CA LEU A 45 -5.00 -2.58 7.75
C LEU A 45 -3.61 -2.59 8.39
N VAL A 46 -3.53 -2.52 9.72
CA VAL A 46 -2.26 -2.61 10.44
C VAL A 46 -1.61 -3.98 10.20
N GLY A 47 -2.38 -5.06 10.26
CA GLY A 47 -1.89 -6.43 9.99
C GLY A 47 -1.35 -6.60 8.57
N CYS A 48 -2.03 -6.07 7.56
CA CYS A 48 -1.55 -6.10 6.18
C CYS A 48 -0.26 -5.28 6.01
N LEU A 49 -0.17 -4.12 6.63
CA LEU A 49 1.03 -3.27 6.59
C LEU A 49 2.22 -3.93 7.31
N THR A 50 1.99 -4.52 8.48
CA THR A 50 3.04 -5.24 9.20
C THR A 50 3.47 -6.49 8.45
N ALA A 51 2.51 -7.28 7.91
CA ALA A 51 2.83 -8.42 7.06
C ALA A 51 3.63 -7.98 5.83
N TRP A 52 3.26 -6.91 5.14
CA TRP A 52 3.99 -6.41 3.97
C TRP A 52 5.42 -5.99 4.31
N THR A 53 5.62 -5.35 5.46
CA THR A 53 6.94 -4.85 5.89
C THR A 53 7.83 -5.95 6.46
N LEU A 54 7.24 -6.96 7.11
CA LEU A 54 7.96 -8.04 7.78
C LEU A 54 8.13 -9.29 6.92
N PHE A 55 7.22 -9.58 5.99
CA PHE A 55 7.45 -10.64 5.01
C PHE A 55 8.48 -10.12 4.00
N PRO A 56 9.71 -10.67 3.99
CA PRO A 56 10.64 -10.33 2.94
C PRO A 56 9.98 -10.72 1.62
N ARG A 57 9.74 -9.72 0.77
CA ARG A 57 9.48 -9.94 -0.67
C ARG A 57 10.45 -11.03 -1.11
N SER A 58 9.89 -12.16 -1.56
CA SER A 58 10.55 -13.42 -1.87
C SER A 58 12.07 -13.26 -1.97
N ARG A 59 12.84 -13.84 -1.04
CA ARG A 59 14.30 -13.80 -1.06
C ARG A 59 14.78 -14.17 -2.47
N GLU A 60 15.06 -13.16 -3.29
CA GLU A 60 15.63 -13.39 -4.60
C GLU A 60 17.00 -14.00 -4.32
N SER A 61 17.28 -15.13 -4.95
CA SER A 61 18.58 -15.76 -4.80
C SER A 61 19.64 -14.81 -5.31
N ASN A 62 20.48 -14.30 -4.40
CA ASN A 62 21.59 -13.44 -4.73
C ASN A 62 22.83 -14.32 -4.94
N TYR A 63 23.15 -14.55 -6.19
CA TYR A 63 24.35 -15.27 -6.62
C TYR A 63 25.25 -14.26 -7.32
N GLY A 64 26.55 -14.24 -6.99
CA GLY A 64 27.49 -13.30 -7.57
C GLY A 64 27.22 -11.82 -7.23
N GLY A 65 26.42 -11.53 -6.20
CA GLY A 65 26.06 -10.15 -5.82
C GLY A 65 24.85 -9.59 -6.57
N VAL A 66 24.27 -10.33 -7.52
CA VAL A 66 23.13 -9.89 -8.34
C VAL A 66 21.88 -10.75 -8.11
N THR A 67 20.74 -10.09 -8.14
CA THR A 67 19.41 -10.67 -7.97
C THR A 67 18.83 -11.16 -9.30
N CYS A 68 17.83 -12.03 -9.26
CA CYS A 68 17.18 -12.52 -10.47
C CYS A 68 16.52 -11.39 -11.27
N THR A 69 16.00 -10.37 -10.59
CA THR A 69 15.39 -9.20 -11.23
C THR A 69 16.45 -8.37 -11.96
N GLU A 70 17.62 -8.14 -11.36
CA GLU A 70 18.73 -7.43 -12.01
C GLU A 70 19.25 -8.19 -13.24
N VAL A 71 19.38 -9.52 -13.17
CA VAL A 71 19.79 -10.33 -14.33
C VAL A 71 18.81 -10.18 -15.49
N LYS A 72 17.49 -10.22 -15.22
CA LYS A 72 16.47 -10.03 -16.26
C LYS A 72 16.54 -8.64 -16.90
N GLN A 73 16.73 -7.60 -16.09
CA GLN A 73 16.86 -6.23 -16.58
C GLN A 73 18.14 -6.03 -17.41
N ALA A 74 19.24 -6.70 -17.02
CA ALA A 74 20.52 -6.63 -17.70
C ALA A 74 20.65 -7.60 -18.88
N THR A 75 19.69 -8.51 -19.08
CA THR A 75 19.72 -9.52 -20.16
C THR A 75 19.93 -8.94 -21.56
N PRO A 76 19.25 -7.87 -22.02
CA PRO A 76 19.51 -7.31 -23.35
C PRO A 76 20.96 -6.82 -23.51
N SER A 77 21.49 -6.05 -22.55
CA SER A 77 22.87 -5.57 -22.56
C SER A 77 23.91 -6.69 -22.40
N TYR A 78 23.56 -7.75 -21.66
CA TYR A 78 24.40 -8.95 -21.52
C TYR A 78 24.52 -9.71 -22.85
N LEU A 79 23.41 -9.90 -23.56
CA LEU A 79 23.39 -10.54 -24.89
C LEU A 79 24.12 -9.70 -25.94
N ALA A 80 24.00 -8.37 -25.86
CA ALA A 80 24.74 -7.42 -26.70
C ALA A 80 26.22 -7.25 -26.30
N ARG A 81 26.66 -7.85 -25.19
CA ARG A 81 28.02 -7.69 -24.60
C ARG A 81 28.41 -6.23 -24.30
N GLU A 82 27.43 -5.41 -23.96
CA GLU A 82 27.62 -3.97 -23.65
C GLU A 82 27.86 -3.71 -22.15
N LEU A 83 27.76 -4.75 -21.31
CA LEU A 83 28.02 -4.63 -19.87
C LEU A 83 29.51 -4.47 -19.58
N THR A 84 29.83 -3.91 -18.41
CA THR A 84 31.22 -3.92 -17.92
C THR A 84 31.68 -5.35 -17.62
N SER A 85 33.00 -5.60 -17.68
CA SER A 85 33.58 -6.92 -17.40
C SER A 85 33.18 -7.48 -16.03
N THR A 86 33.13 -6.62 -15.01
CA THR A 86 32.67 -7.00 -13.66
C THR A 86 31.23 -7.47 -13.67
N TRP A 87 30.32 -6.73 -14.32
CA TRP A 87 28.91 -7.12 -14.40
C TRP A 87 28.70 -8.41 -15.20
N MET A 88 29.44 -8.62 -16.28
CA MET A 88 29.39 -9.89 -17.02
C MET A 88 29.75 -11.07 -16.11
N GLN A 89 30.83 -10.96 -15.32
CA GLN A 89 31.23 -12.01 -14.37
C GLN A 89 30.17 -12.29 -13.30
N GLN A 90 29.53 -11.25 -12.77
CA GLN A 90 28.46 -11.40 -11.77
C GLN A 90 27.24 -12.11 -12.35
N ILE A 91 26.84 -11.76 -13.58
CA ILE A 91 25.72 -12.42 -14.26
C ILE A 91 26.10 -13.87 -14.60
N ASP A 92 27.29 -14.14 -15.13
CA ASP A 92 27.75 -15.50 -15.42
C ASP A 92 27.70 -16.38 -14.15
N GLU A 93 28.16 -15.84 -13.02
CA GLU A 93 28.11 -16.53 -11.74
C GLU A 93 26.69 -16.80 -11.28
N HIS A 94 25.77 -15.87 -11.51
CA HIS A 94 24.34 -16.07 -11.24
C HIS A 94 23.72 -17.15 -12.13
N LEU A 95 24.02 -17.14 -13.43
CA LEU A 95 23.47 -18.10 -14.38
C LEU A 95 23.94 -19.53 -14.10
N ARG A 96 25.15 -19.72 -13.53
CA ARG A 96 25.64 -21.03 -13.07
C ARG A 96 24.81 -21.61 -11.91
N HIS A 97 24.26 -20.77 -11.05
CA HIS A 97 23.58 -21.19 -9.83
C HIS A 97 22.04 -21.09 -9.93
N CYS A 98 21.52 -20.34 -10.90
CA CYS A 98 20.09 -20.11 -11.07
C CYS A 98 19.57 -20.69 -12.40
N PRO A 99 19.04 -21.93 -12.41
CA PRO A 99 18.53 -22.56 -13.62
C PRO A 99 17.35 -21.80 -14.25
N ARG A 100 16.60 -21.04 -13.45
CA ARG A 100 15.50 -20.20 -13.93
C ARG A 100 16.00 -19.02 -14.77
N CYS A 101 17.05 -18.34 -14.32
CA CYS A 101 17.65 -17.24 -15.08
C CYS A 101 18.40 -17.77 -16.30
N GLN A 102 19.08 -18.92 -16.18
CA GLN A 102 19.71 -19.58 -17.32
C GLN A 102 18.71 -19.84 -18.45
N LYS A 103 17.59 -20.52 -18.13
CA LYS A 103 16.53 -20.79 -19.11
C LYS A 103 15.97 -19.50 -19.73
N TYR A 104 15.76 -18.46 -18.93
CA TYR A 104 15.28 -17.17 -19.43
C TYR A 104 16.25 -16.55 -20.45
N VAL A 105 17.55 -16.51 -20.14
CA VAL A 105 18.57 -15.98 -21.05
C VAL A 105 18.66 -16.83 -22.34
N ASP A 106 18.55 -18.16 -22.22
CA ASP A 106 18.54 -19.07 -23.37
C ASP A 106 17.31 -18.86 -24.26
N ASP A 107 16.14 -18.64 -23.66
CA ASP A 107 14.90 -18.36 -24.38
C ASP A 107 15.00 -17.01 -25.10
N CYS A 108 15.51 -15.96 -24.44
CA CYS A 108 15.78 -14.66 -25.08
C CYS A 108 16.81 -14.74 -26.21
N ARG A 109 17.80 -15.65 -26.12
CA ARG A 109 18.77 -15.88 -27.20
C ARG A 109 18.12 -16.52 -28.43
N LYS A 110 17.14 -17.39 -28.24
CA LYS A 110 16.39 -18.04 -29.32
C LYS A 110 15.34 -17.11 -29.94
N HIS A 111 14.76 -16.24 -29.11
CA HIS A 111 13.64 -15.36 -29.44
C HIS A 111 13.98 -13.90 -29.12
N PRO A 112 14.79 -13.23 -29.97
CA PRO A 112 15.20 -11.85 -29.75
C PRO A 112 14.01 -10.88 -29.69
N GLU A 113 12.87 -11.22 -30.32
CA GLU A 113 11.63 -10.45 -30.26
C GLU A 113 11.09 -10.25 -28.82
N MET A 114 11.47 -11.12 -27.88
CA MET A 114 11.09 -10.98 -26.47
C MET A 114 11.81 -9.83 -25.76
N LEU A 115 12.98 -9.39 -26.28
CA LEU A 115 13.78 -8.31 -25.68
C LEU A 115 13.14 -6.94 -25.92
N ASP A 116 12.43 -6.77 -27.03
CA ASP A 116 11.79 -5.49 -27.39
C ASP A 116 10.67 -5.11 -26.43
N SER A 117 10.00 -6.10 -25.83
CA SER A 117 8.95 -5.85 -24.82
C SER A 117 9.47 -5.22 -23.52
N PHE A 118 10.79 -5.20 -23.29
CA PHE A 118 11.42 -4.63 -22.10
C PHE A 118 12.28 -3.39 -22.39
N ALA A 119 12.50 -3.05 -23.67
CA ALA A 119 13.38 -1.95 -24.09
C ALA A 119 12.83 -0.53 -23.81
N GLN A 120 11.64 -0.39 -23.23
CA GLN A 120 11.04 0.90 -22.88
C GLN A 120 10.66 0.93 -21.38
N PRO A 121 11.10 1.89 -20.53
CA PRO A 121 12.12 2.95 -20.65
C PRO A 121 13.03 3.05 -19.39
N SER A 122 14.31 2.64 -19.45
CA SER A 122 15.25 2.80 -18.31
C SER A 122 16.27 3.94 -18.48
N ALA A 123 16.29 4.62 -19.62
CA ALA A 123 17.19 5.76 -19.85
C ALA A 123 16.99 6.92 -18.85
N ALA A 124 15.85 6.97 -18.14
CA ALA A 124 15.59 7.94 -17.08
C ALA A 124 16.01 7.48 -15.66
N ALA A 125 16.32 6.19 -15.45
CA ALA A 125 16.57 5.64 -14.11
C ALA A 125 18.07 5.48 -13.75
N ALA A 126 18.97 5.52 -14.73
CA ALA A 126 20.41 5.32 -14.48
C ALA A 126 21.13 6.49 -13.77
N GLN A 127 20.44 7.58 -13.41
CA GLN A 127 21.03 8.74 -12.73
C GLN A 127 20.53 8.99 -11.30
N SER A 128 19.65 8.14 -10.73
CA SER A 128 19.06 8.40 -9.39
C SER A 128 19.49 7.45 -8.27
N ASN A 129 20.64 6.79 -8.41
CA ASN A 129 21.28 6.07 -7.30
C ASN A 129 21.87 7.05 -6.25
N HIS A 130 20.98 7.69 -5.49
CA HIS A 130 21.30 8.30 -4.20
C HIS A 130 20.22 7.90 -3.16
N PRO A 131 20.40 6.80 -2.41
CA PRO A 131 19.40 6.28 -1.47
C PRO A 131 19.25 7.05 -0.14
N SER A 132 19.77 8.27 0.01
CA SER A 132 19.74 9.01 1.28
C SER A 132 18.69 10.14 1.38
N ALA A 133 18.07 10.59 0.28
CA ALA A 133 17.28 11.82 0.30
C ALA A 133 15.75 11.63 0.47
N VAL A 134 15.20 10.45 0.19
CA VAL A 134 13.72 10.28 0.16
C VAL A 134 13.14 9.95 1.53
N ARG A 135 13.92 9.35 2.44
CA ARG A 135 13.47 9.02 3.80
C ARG A 135 13.28 10.25 4.69
N THR A 136 14.00 11.34 4.43
CA THR A 136 13.89 12.60 5.21
C THR A 136 12.68 13.45 4.79
N ALA A 137 12.24 13.39 3.54
CA ALA A 137 11.14 14.23 3.05
C ALA A 137 9.74 13.80 3.55
N LEU A 138 9.56 12.53 3.90
CA LEU A 138 8.27 12.02 4.39
C LEU A 138 8.06 12.28 5.89
N LEU A 139 9.14 12.28 6.68
CA LEU A 139 9.07 12.58 8.11
C LEU A 139 8.78 14.06 8.41
N THR A 140 9.32 14.98 7.60
CA THR A 140 9.06 16.43 7.78
C THR A 140 7.60 16.80 7.49
N ARG A 141 6.96 16.17 6.49
CA ARG A 141 5.53 16.44 6.19
C ARG A 141 4.57 15.91 7.26
N LEU A 142 4.92 14.83 7.96
CA LEU A 142 4.07 14.31 9.04
C LEU A 142 4.18 15.16 10.31
N LEU A 143 5.37 15.66 10.65
CA LEU A 143 5.56 16.55 11.81
C LEU A 143 4.89 17.93 11.61
N GLN A 144 4.88 18.46 10.38
CA GLN A 144 4.23 19.74 10.12
C GLN A 144 2.69 19.66 10.22
N LYS A 145 2.10 18.49 9.96
CA LYS A 145 0.65 18.29 10.03
C LYS A 145 0.14 18.14 11.47
N SER A 146 0.96 17.62 12.39
CA SER A 146 0.60 17.54 13.82
C SER A 146 0.58 18.91 14.51
N ILE A 147 1.44 19.86 14.12
CA ILE A 147 1.49 21.20 14.72
C ILE A 147 0.22 22.01 14.40
N VAL A 148 -0.30 21.90 13.17
CA VAL A 148 -1.52 22.63 12.77
C VAL A 148 -2.77 22.10 13.48
N LEU A 149 -2.83 20.80 13.80
CA LEU A 149 -3.97 20.21 14.50
C LEU A 149 -4.00 20.59 15.99
N SER A 150 -2.86 20.85 16.63
CA SER A 150 -2.83 21.34 18.02
C SER A 150 -3.35 22.78 18.17
N GLU A 151 -3.17 23.65 17.17
CA GLU A 151 -3.66 25.04 17.28
C GLU A 151 -5.18 25.18 17.08
N LEU A 152 -5.80 24.29 16.29
CA LEU A 152 -7.25 24.31 16.07
C LEU A 152 -8.05 23.81 17.28
N GLY A 153 -7.45 22.96 18.12
CA GLY A 153 -8.10 22.46 19.34
C GLY A 153 -8.24 23.52 20.45
N SER A 154 -7.27 24.42 20.59
CA SER A 154 -7.28 25.43 21.67
C SER A 154 -8.27 26.58 21.46
N ARG A 155 -8.75 26.80 20.23
CA ARG A 155 -9.68 27.91 19.93
C ARG A 155 -11.15 27.59 20.25
N HIS A 156 -11.46 26.36 20.64
CA HIS A 156 -12.84 25.93 20.87
C HIS A 156 -13.25 25.87 22.36
N LEU A 157 -12.36 26.29 23.27
CA LEU A 157 -12.54 26.28 24.72
C LEU A 157 -12.52 27.69 25.37
N GLN A 158 -12.56 28.75 24.58
CA GLN A 158 -12.87 30.12 25.02
C GLN A 158 -14.28 30.49 24.61
#